data_AF-A0A0R2TVL8-F1
#
_entry.id   AF-A0A0R2TVL8-F1
#
_cell.length_a   1.000
_cell.length_b   1.000
_cell.length_c   1.000
_cell.angle_alpha   90.00
_cell.angle_beta   90.00
_cell.angle_gamma   90.00
#
_symmetry.space_group_name_H-M   'P 1'
#
loop_
_entity.id
_entity.type
_entity.pdbx_description
1 polymer ?
#
loop_
_entity_poly.entity_id
_entity_poly.type
_entity_poly.pdbx_seq_one_letter_code
_entity_poly.pdbx_strand_id
1 'polypeptide(L)'
;MDIAQQHGVQVASVLTELHEQQKRLGELGALGVDAQLDISVQVNWLFSSETLRRAKPQNTQQYPRFVKGISIRIDKLSSQVVKDREHIAELRSFAIGVEGLGEKQLRLPSASADLLLDFQWLLEEYRVSLFAQQLKTRSPVSAKRLAKKWSDIVDQLNVL
;
A
#
# COMPACT_ATOMS: atom_id res chain seq x y z
N MET A 1 -23.68 -4.51 12.75
CA MET A 1 -22.89 -5.77 12.81
C MET A 1 -22.26 -6.12 11.46
N ASP A 2 -22.89 -5.83 10.32
CA ASP A 2 -22.40 -6.22 8.99
C ASP A 2 -20.99 -5.68 8.63
N ILE A 3 -20.72 -4.38 8.83
CA ILE A 3 -19.43 -3.76 8.44
C ILE A 3 -18.24 -4.35 9.21
N ALA A 4 -18.34 -4.49 10.54
CA ALA A 4 -17.27 -5.07 11.36
C ALA A 4 -17.00 -6.54 10.98
N GLN A 5 -18.06 -7.30 10.69
CA GLN A 5 -17.94 -8.68 10.21
C GLN A 5 -17.28 -8.73 8.82
N GLN A 6 -17.66 -7.86 7.89
CA GLN A 6 -17.04 -7.77 6.56
C GLN A 6 -15.54 -7.46 6.65
N HIS A 7 -15.15 -6.48 7.47
CA HIS A 7 -13.72 -6.19 7.71
C HIS A 7 -13.01 -7.39 8.32
N GLY A 8 -13.58 -7.98 9.38
CA GLY A 8 -13.00 -9.11 10.11
C GLY A 8 -12.75 -10.33 9.20
N VAL A 9 -13.70 -10.67 8.33
CA VAL A 9 -13.56 -11.79 7.38
C VAL A 9 -12.40 -11.55 6.42
N GLN A 10 -12.27 -10.34 5.88
CA GLN A 10 -11.20 -10.04 4.92
C GLN A 10 -9.82 -9.95 5.56
N VAL A 11 -9.73 -9.44 6.79
CA VAL A 11 -8.48 -9.40 7.55
C VAL A 11 -8.06 -10.82 7.94
N ALA A 12 -8.97 -11.62 8.50
CA ALA A 12 -8.68 -12.98 8.93
C ALA A 12 -8.24 -13.88 7.76
N SER A 13 -8.82 -13.70 6.58
CA SER A 13 -8.54 -14.56 5.41
C SER A 13 -7.09 -14.49 4.92
N VAL A 14 -6.34 -13.44 5.29
CA VAL A 14 -4.97 -13.22 4.80
C VAL A 14 -3.88 -13.41 5.85
N LEU A 15 -4.22 -13.60 7.13
CA LEU A 15 -3.22 -13.68 8.21
C LEU A 15 -2.24 -14.85 8.05
N THR A 16 -2.74 -16.02 7.65
CA THR A 16 -1.90 -17.21 7.42
C THR A 16 -0.91 -16.99 6.27
N GLU A 17 -1.37 -16.40 5.16
CA GLU A 17 -0.52 -16.10 4.01
C GLU A 17 0.54 -15.04 4.38
N LEU A 18 0.17 -14.01 5.13
CA LEU A 18 1.12 -12.99 5.61
C LEU A 18 2.21 -13.58 6.48
N HIS A 19 1.87 -14.52 7.38
CA HIS A 19 2.85 -15.20 8.21
C HIS A 19 3.85 -16.01 7.35
N GLU A 20 3.36 -16.75 6.37
CA GLU A 20 4.21 -17.50 5.44
C GLU A 20 5.11 -16.57 4.61
N GLN A 21 4.57 -15.46 4.11
CA GLN A 21 5.34 -14.45 3.38
C GLN A 21 6.48 -13.86 4.21
N GLN A 22 6.25 -13.57 5.50
CA GLN A 22 7.28 -13.07 6.41
C GLN A 22 8.43 -14.08 6.55
N LYS A 23 8.11 -15.37 6.70
CA LYS A 23 9.11 -16.43 6.78
C LYS A 23 9.92 -16.53 5.49
N ARG A 24 9.25 -16.61 4.34
CA ARG A 24 9.87 -16.71 3.02
C ARG A 24 10.78 -15.52 2.71
N LEU A 25 10.40 -14.31 3.11
CA LEU A 25 11.26 -13.12 2.97
C LEU A 25 12.53 -13.22 3.82
N GLY A 26 12.42 -13.73 5.05
CA GLY A 26 13.58 -13.95 5.93
C GLY A 26 14.59 -14.93 5.34
N GLU A 27 14.13 -15.95 4.62
CA GLU A 27 14.97 -16.96 3.96
C GLU A 27 15.79 -16.40 2.77
N LEU A 28 15.40 -15.25 2.20
CA LEU A 28 16.12 -14.60 1.09
C LEU A 28 17.40 -13.86 1.54
N GLY A 29 17.59 -13.68 2.85
CA GLY A 29 18.77 -13.02 3.41
C GLY A 29 19.02 -11.63 2.82
N ALA A 30 20.28 -11.33 2.50
CA ALA A 30 20.70 -10.02 2.01
C ALA A 30 20.01 -9.57 0.71
N LEU A 31 19.56 -10.52 -0.13
CA LEU A 31 18.85 -10.22 -1.37
C LEU A 31 17.44 -9.65 -1.11
N GLY A 32 16.85 -9.98 0.03
CA GLY A 32 15.47 -9.65 0.39
C GLY A 32 15.31 -8.38 1.22
N VAL A 33 16.39 -7.75 1.70
CA VAL A 33 16.33 -6.69 2.72
C VAL A 33 15.45 -5.51 2.28
N ASP A 34 15.63 -5.01 1.05
CA ASP A 34 14.87 -3.87 0.55
C ASP A 34 13.38 -4.19 0.41
N ALA A 35 13.07 -5.38 -0.11
CA ALA A 35 11.70 -5.86 -0.25
C ALA A 35 11.05 -6.12 1.11
N GLN A 36 11.79 -6.69 2.06
CA GLN A 36 11.32 -6.94 3.42
C GLN A 36 10.93 -5.63 4.11
N LEU A 37 11.80 -4.62 4.06
CA LEU A 37 11.52 -3.31 4.65
C LEU A 37 10.28 -2.66 4.03
N ASP A 38 10.18 -2.66 2.70
CA ASP A 38 9.05 -2.06 1.99
C ASP A 38 7.72 -2.82 2.24
N ILE A 39 7.75 -4.16 2.24
CA ILE A 39 6.58 -5.00 2.55
C ILE A 39 6.16 -4.83 4.01
N SER A 40 7.11 -4.72 4.94
CA SER A 40 6.79 -4.44 6.35
C SER A 40 6.09 -3.09 6.51
N VAL A 41 6.53 -2.04 5.81
CA VAL A 41 5.84 -0.73 5.81
C VAL A 41 4.41 -0.88 5.26
N GLN A 42 4.25 -1.56 4.12
CA GLN A 42 2.94 -1.80 3.50
C GLN A 42 1.98 -2.53 4.46
N VAL A 43 2.42 -3.65 5.05
CA VAL A 43 1.61 -4.45 5.98
C VAL A 43 1.31 -3.66 7.25
N ASN A 44 2.29 -2.98 7.84
CA ASN A 44 2.06 -2.18 9.04
C ASN A 44 1.02 -1.08 8.80
N TRP A 45 1.05 -0.44 7.64
CA TRP A 45 0.05 0.56 7.29
C TRP A 45 -1.34 -0.07 7.09
N LEU A 46 -1.45 -1.11 6.26
CA LEU A 46 -2.72 -1.79 5.96
C LEU A 46 -3.44 -2.25 7.24
N PHE A 47 -2.70 -2.85 8.18
CA PHE A 47 -3.26 -3.47 9.38
C PHE A 47 -3.16 -2.58 10.63
N SER A 48 -2.74 -1.31 10.50
CA SER A 48 -2.75 -0.39 11.64
C SER A 48 -4.16 -0.12 12.14
N SER A 49 -4.30 0.15 13.44
CA SER A 49 -5.58 0.55 14.03
C SER A 49 -6.15 1.81 13.38
N GLU A 50 -5.28 2.72 12.94
CA GLU A 50 -5.67 3.94 12.23
C GLU A 50 -6.34 3.62 10.88
N THR A 51 -5.66 2.85 10.05
CA THR A 51 -6.16 2.48 8.72
C THR A 51 -7.43 1.67 8.83
N LEU A 52 -7.48 0.66 9.71
CA LEU A 52 -8.66 -0.19 9.88
C LEU A 52 -9.87 0.58 10.41
N ARG A 53 -9.66 1.60 11.26
CA ARG A 53 -10.75 2.46 11.76
C ARG A 53 -11.36 3.31 10.66
N ARG A 54 -10.57 3.72 9.66
CA ARG A 54 -11.00 4.62 8.57
C ARG A 54 -11.32 3.89 7.26
N ALA A 55 -10.91 2.63 7.14
CA ALA A 55 -11.13 1.83 5.94
C ALA A 55 -12.62 1.63 5.67
N LYS A 56 -13.03 1.78 4.41
CA LYS A 56 -14.36 1.40 3.95
C LYS A 56 -14.36 -0.10 3.60
N PRO A 57 -15.51 -0.80 3.63
CA PRO A 57 -15.56 -2.23 3.27
C PRO A 57 -14.92 -2.54 1.92
N GLN A 58 -15.07 -1.64 0.95
CA GLN A 58 -14.49 -1.80 -0.39
C GLN A 58 -12.96 -1.72 -0.41
N ASN A 59 -12.32 -1.16 0.63
CA ASN A 59 -10.88 -1.19 0.81
C ASN A 59 -10.44 -2.57 1.32
N THR A 60 -11.02 -3.06 2.42
CA THR A 60 -10.60 -4.35 3.01
C THR A 60 -10.96 -5.54 2.14
N GLN A 61 -12.01 -5.45 1.30
CA GLN A 61 -12.28 -6.45 0.25
C GLN A 61 -11.10 -6.66 -0.72
N GLN A 62 -10.17 -5.70 -0.81
CA GLN A 62 -8.99 -5.83 -1.67
C GLN A 62 -7.79 -6.50 -0.97
N TYR A 63 -7.84 -6.75 0.34
CA TYR A 63 -6.71 -7.30 1.09
C TYR A 63 -6.22 -8.63 0.51
N PRO A 64 -7.09 -9.60 0.15
CA PRO A 64 -6.63 -10.82 -0.52
C PRO A 64 -5.84 -10.55 -1.80
N ARG A 65 -6.22 -9.53 -2.59
CA ARG A 65 -5.50 -9.14 -3.81
C ARG A 65 -4.16 -8.49 -3.50
N PHE A 66 -4.10 -7.57 -2.53
CA PHE A 66 -2.85 -6.93 -2.13
C PHE A 66 -1.86 -7.94 -1.56
N VAL A 67 -2.33 -8.83 -0.67
CA VAL A 67 -1.50 -9.89 -0.09
C VAL A 67 -1.07 -10.89 -1.17
N LYS A 68 -1.94 -11.26 -2.11
CA LYS A 68 -1.51 -12.09 -3.25
C LYS A 68 -0.43 -11.42 -4.11
N GLY A 69 -0.49 -10.09 -4.24
CA GLY A 69 0.54 -9.30 -4.92
C GLY A 69 1.90 -9.41 -4.23
N ILE A 70 1.93 -9.43 -2.90
CA ILE A 70 3.13 -9.67 -2.11
C ILE A 70 3.69 -11.07 -2.39
N SER A 71 2.87 -12.13 -2.43
CA SER A 71 3.36 -13.48 -2.76
C SER A 71 4.05 -13.51 -4.13
N ILE A 72 3.41 -12.92 -5.15
CA ILE A 72 3.94 -12.88 -6.52
C ILE A 72 5.27 -12.12 -6.58
N ARG A 73 5.40 -11.04 -5.80
CA ARG A 73 6.64 -10.29 -5.69
C ARG A 73 7.76 -11.14 -5.10
N ILE A 74 7.49 -11.81 -3.97
CA ILE A 74 8.45 -12.69 -3.29
C ILE A 74 8.89 -13.82 -4.23
N ASP A 75 7.95 -14.44 -4.95
CA ASP A 75 8.24 -15.52 -5.93
C ASP A 75 9.25 -15.09 -7.00
N LYS A 76 9.20 -13.82 -7.41
CA LYS A 76 10.02 -13.26 -8.50
C LYS A 76 11.31 -12.61 -8.00
N LEU A 77 11.42 -12.31 -6.70
CA LEU A 77 12.44 -11.40 -6.16
C LEU A 77 13.86 -11.84 -6.49
N SER A 78 14.19 -13.12 -6.28
CA SER A 78 15.53 -13.67 -6.52
C SER A 78 16.04 -13.46 -7.96
N SER A 79 15.13 -13.42 -8.94
CA SER A 79 15.44 -13.22 -10.35
C SER A 79 15.33 -11.76 -10.81
N GLN A 80 14.74 -10.87 -10.00
CA GLN A 80 14.38 -9.50 -10.38
C GLN A 80 14.78 -8.45 -9.34
N VAL A 81 15.81 -8.70 -8.53
CA VAL A 81 16.23 -7.82 -7.42
C VAL A 81 16.44 -6.37 -7.84
N VAL A 82 17.14 -6.13 -8.96
CA VAL A 82 17.41 -4.76 -9.44
C VAL A 82 16.11 -4.04 -9.80
N LYS A 83 15.23 -4.71 -10.55
CA LYS A 83 13.92 -4.15 -10.93
C LYS A 83 13.01 -3.93 -9.73
N ASP A 84 13.06 -4.82 -8.73
CA ASP A 84 12.33 -4.65 -7.48
C ASP A 84 12.76 -3.37 -6.75
N ARG A 85 14.07 -3.12 -6.67
CA ARG A 85 14.64 -1.89 -6.09
C ARG A 85 14.22 -0.63 -6.85
N GLU A 86 14.20 -0.67 -8.18
CA GLU A 86 13.72 0.43 -9.01
C GLU A 86 12.24 0.74 -8.72
N HIS A 87 11.40 -0.30 -8.67
CA HIS A 87 9.98 -0.15 -8.32
C HIS A 87 9.78 0.37 -6.89
N ILE A 88 10.58 -0.07 -5.91
CA ILE A 88 10.57 0.47 -4.54
C ILE A 88 10.91 1.97 -4.57
N ALA A 89 11.97 2.35 -5.29
CA ALA A 89 12.40 3.74 -5.37
C ALA A 89 11.31 4.63 -6.00
N GLU A 90 10.67 4.15 -7.07
CA GLU A 90 9.56 4.84 -7.72
C GLU A 90 8.37 5.01 -6.75
N LEU A 91 7.97 3.96 -6.03
CA LEU A 91 6.92 4.03 -5.00
C LEU A 91 7.25 5.00 -3.88
N ARG A 92 8.49 4.94 -3.34
CA ARG A 92 8.94 5.81 -2.25
C ARG A 92 8.89 7.28 -2.62
N SER A 93 9.14 7.63 -3.89
CA SER A 93 9.03 9.01 -4.36
C SER A 93 7.65 9.63 -4.15
N PHE A 94 6.58 8.82 -4.17
CA PHE A 94 5.22 9.25 -3.87
C PHE A 94 4.87 9.14 -2.38
N ALA A 95 5.40 8.11 -1.69
CA ALA A 95 5.12 7.90 -0.26
C ALA A 95 5.72 9.00 0.64
N ILE A 96 6.92 9.52 0.31
CA ILE A 96 7.59 10.59 1.07
C ILE A 96 6.71 11.85 1.15
N GLY A 97 5.99 12.20 0.08
CA GLY A 97 5.08 13.34 0.08
C GLY A 97 3.98 13.19 1.14
N VAL A 98 3.44 11.99 1.28
CA VAL A 98 2.41 11.66 2.27
C VAL A 98 2.98 11.69 3.69
N GLU A 99 4.15 11.08 3.90
CA GLU A 99 4.84 11.05 5.19
C GLU A 99 5.23 12.45 5.67
N GLY A 100 5.70 13.32 4.77
CA GLY A 100 6.06 14.71 5.07
C GLY A 100 4.90 15.59 5.52
N LEU A 101 3.65 15.16 5.31
CA LEU A 101 2.46 15.82 5.85
C LEU A 101 2.05 15.28 7.22
N GLY A 102 2.70 14.24 7.76
CA GLY A 102 2.26 13.50 8.95
C GLY A 102 1.98 14.35 10.20
N GLU A 103 2.88 15.27 10.56
CA GLU A 103 2.65 16.16 11.70
C GLU A 103 1.55 17.21 11.45
N LYS A 104 1.37 17.61 10.18
CA LYS A 104 0.30 18.53 9.77
C LYS A 104 -1.05 17.81 9.69
N GLN A 105 -1.06 16.50 9.43
CA GLN A 105 -2.24 15.68 9.19
C GLN A 105 -3.19 15.66 10.39
N LEU A 106 -2.66 15.71 11.62
CA LEU A 106 -3.42 15.84 12.87
C LEU A 106 -4.18 17.17 12.99
N ARG A 107 -3.78 18.20 12.24
CA ARG A 107 -4.38 19.54 12.25
C ARG A 107 -5.21 19.82 11.00
N LEU A 108 -5.21 18.90 10.03
CA LEU A 108 -5.95 19.08 8.79
C LEU A 108 -7.46 18.86 9.03
N PRO A 109 -8.34 19.58 8.32
CA PRO A 109 -9.75 19.26 8.27
C PRO A 109 -10.00 17.81 7.83
N SER A 110 -11.09 17.18 8.30
CA SER A 110 -11.39 15.77 8.00
C SER A 110 -11.40 15.45 6.50
N ALA A 111 -11.90 16.37 5.67
CA ALA A 111 -11.93 16.20 4.21
C ALA A 111 -10.53 16.06 3.60
N SER A 112 -9.56 16.81 4.12
CA SER A 112 -8.15 16.75 3.71
C SER A 112 -7.48 15.46 4.16
N ALA A 113 -7.80 14.98 5.36
CA ALA A 113 -7.34 13.67 5.83
C ALA A 113 -7.87 12.52 4.96
N ASP A 114 -9.09 12.63 4.43
CA ASP A 114 -9.68 11.62 3.54
C ASP A 114 -9.03 11.61 2.15
N LEU A 115 -8.68 12.79 1.59
CA LEU A 115 -7.93 12.88 0.34
C LEU A 115 -6.57 12.17 0.40
N LEU A 116 -5.87 12.32 1.53
CA LEU A 116 -4.59 11.66 1.76
C LEU A 116 -4.76 10.15 1.92
N LEU A 117 -5.80 9.70 2.62
CA LEU A 117 -6.12 8.28 2.75
C LEU A 117 -6.45 7.65 1.40
N ASP A 118 -7.26 8.32 0.57
CA ASP A 118 -7.58 7.87 -0.79
C ASP A 118 -6.33 7.78 -1.67
N PHE A 119 -5.38 8.71 -1.51
CA PHE A 119 -4.10 8.64 -2.20
C PHE A 119 -3.24 7.45 -1.74
N GLN A 120 -3.20 7.15 -0.44
CA GLN A 120 -2.51 5.96 0.08
C GLN A 120 -3.11 4.66 -0.50
N TRP A 121 -4.43 4.57 -0.64
CA TRP A 121 -5.06 3.44 -1.34
C TRP A 121 -4.68 3.35 -2.83
N LEU A 122 -4.47 4.48 -3.51
CA LEU A 122 -3.95 4.48 -4.88
C LEU A 122 -2.50 3.98 -4.96
N LEU A 123 -1.68 4.22 -3.93
CA LEU A 123 -0.33 3.64 -3.85
C LEU A 123 -0.40 2.10 -3.77
N GLU A 124 -1.38 1.54 -3.07
CA GLU A 124 -1.60 0.08 -3.04
C GLU A 124 -1.99 -0.49 -4.42
N GLU A 125 -2.85 0.21 -5.17
CA GLU A 125 -3.12 -0.17 -6.57
C GLU A 125 -1.86 -0.08 -7.43
N TYR A 126 -1.03 0.94 -7.20
CA TYR A 126 0.20 1.11 -7.94
C TYR A 126 1.22 0.02 -7.61
N ARG A 127 1.33 -0.40 -6.34
CA ARG A 127 2.10 -1.57 -5.92
C ARG A 127 1.69 -2.82 -6.69
N VAL A 128 0.38 -3.08 -6.80
CA VAL A 128 -0.12 -4.21 -7.62
C VAL A 128 0.32 -4.07 -9.08
N SER A 129 0.26 -2.86 -9.66
CA SER A 129 0.67 -2.62 -11.04
C SER A 129 2.18 -2.80 -11.29
N LEU A 130 3.02 -2.59 -10.28
CA LEU A 130 4.47 -2.74 -10.40
C LEU A 130 4.90 -4.19 -10.19
N PHE A 131 4.39 -4.84 -9.15
CA PHE A 131 4.89 -6.15 -8.72
C PHE A 131 4.05 -7.33 -9.22
N ALA A 132 2.77 -7.11 -9.52
CA ALA A 132 1.80 -8.18 -9.76
C ALA A 132 0.74 -7.84 -10.82
N GLN A 133 1.17 -7.33 -11.98
CA GLN A 133 0.30 -6.87 -13.09
C GLN A 133 -0.83 -7.85 -13.45
N GLN A 134 -0.56 -9.15 -13.39
CA GLN A 134 -1.54 -10.22 -13.66
C GLN A 134 -2.79 -10.17 -12.78
N LEU A 135 -2.71 -9.57 -11.58
CA LEU A 135 -3.85 -9.41 -10.68
C LEU A 135 -4.81 -8.28 -11.09
N LYS A 136 -4.36 -7.41 -12.02
CA LYS A 136 -5.04 -6.19 -12.45
C LYS A 136 -5.28 -5.20 -11.30
N THR A 137 -5.50 -3.95 -11.66
CA THR A 137 -5.83 -2.89 -10.71
C THR A 137 -7.34 -2.62 -10.72
N ARG A 138 -7.89 -2.18 -9.58
CA ARG A 138 -9.32 -1.83 -9.50
C ARG A 138 -9.63 -0.55 -10.28
N SER A 139 -8.65 0.33 -10.41
CA SER A 139 -8.73 1.57 -11.16
C SER A 139 -7.44 1.78 -11.97
N PRO A 140 -7.48 2.56 -13.07
CA PRO A 140 -6.27 2.88 -13.83
C PRO A 140 -5.29 3.68 -12.97
N VAL A 141 -4.06 3.17 -12.83
CA VAL A 141 -3.00 3.80 -12.03
C VAL A 141 -1.68 3.77 -12.80
N SER A 142 -0.88 4.82 -12.64
CA SER A 142 0.48 4.93 -13.17
C SER A 142 1.21 6.06 -12.45
N ALA A 143 2.54 6.12 -12.55
CA ALA A 143 3.34 7.21 -12.00
C ALA A 143 2.82 8.59 -12.43
N LYS A 144 2.48 8.76 -13.72
CA LYS A 144 1.91 10.01 -14.25
C LYS A 144 0.58 10.38 -13.59
N ARG A 145 -0.30 9.40 -13.36
CA ARG A 145 -1.60 9.63 -12.71
C ARG A 145 -1.43 9.95 -11.23
N LEU A 146 -0.51 9.26 -10.54
CA LEU A 146 -0.17 9.56 -9.15
C LEU A 146 0.42 10.95 -9.00
N ALA A 147 1.38 11.33 -9.84
CA ALA A 147 1.98 12.67 -9.82
C ALA A 147 0.93 13.77 -10.00
N LYS A 148 0.02 13.61 -10.96
CA LYS A 148 -1.10 14.54 -11.15
C LYS A 148 -1.99 14.61 -9.91
N LYS A 149 -2.43 13.45 -9.40
CA LYS A 149 -3.31 13.39 -8.23
C LYS A 149 -2.65 14.01 -6.99
N TRP A 150 -1.36 13.79 -6.80
CA TRP A 150 -0.58 14.39 -5.72
C TRP A 150 -0.52 15.91 -5.84
N SER A 151 -0.22 16.44 -7.04
CA SER A 151 -0.27 17.88 -7.30
C SER A 151 -1.63 18.48 -6.96
N ASP A 152 -2.71 17.85 -7.43
CA ASP A 152 -4.08 18.32 -7.15
C ASP A 152 -4.38 18.34 -5.64
N ILE A 153 -3.86 17.38 -4.87
CA ILE A 153 -3.98 17.35 -3.40
C ILE A 153 -3.20 18.50 -2.76
N VAL A 154 -1.94 18.69 -3.14
CA VAL A 154 -1.09 19.76 -2.60
C VAL A 154 -1.72 21.14 -2.86
N ASP A 155 -2.24 21.36 -4.07
CA ASP A 155 -2.93 22.60 -4.43
C ASP A 155 -4.16 22.82 -3.55
N GLN A 156 -4.96 21.78 -3.31
CA GLN A 156 -6.13 21.88 -2.41
C GLN A 156 -5.74 22.15 -0.95
N LEU A 157 -4.64 21.57 -0.48
CA LEU A 157 -4.16 21.80 0.89
C LEU A 157 -3.58 23.20 1.10
N ASN A 158 -3.01 23.81 0.05
CA ASN A 158 -2.50 25.19 0.12
C ASN A 158 -3.59 26.25 0.09
N VAL A 159 -4.82 25.88 -0.26
CA VAL A 159 -6.00 26.77 -0.30
C VAL A 159 -6.76 26.76 1.04
N LEU A 160 -6.43 25.83 1.95
CA LEU A 160 -7.02 25.69 3.29
C LEU A 160 -6.16 26.39 4.35
#